data_AF-A0A832UV70-F1
#
_entry.id   AF-A0A832UV70-F1
#
_cell.length_a   1.000
_cell.length_b   1.000
_cell.length_c   1.000
_cell.angle_alpha   90.00
_cell.angle_beta   90.00
_cell.angle_gamma   90.00
#
_symmetry.space_group_name_H-M   'P 1'
#
loop_
_entity.id
_entity.type
_entity.pdbx_description
1 polymer ?
#
loop_
_entity_poly.entity_id
_entity_poly.type
_entity_poly.pdbx_seq_one_letter_code
_entity_poly.pdbx_strand_id
1 'polypeptide(L)'
;MAKKDKNEEKLDKDSVKKLLEFGGELSSEIKKEQSPAFPLPIRAKSNITFDEKKKLLVLGDKEAHRRFLNVAHTRKFMQSVLVAAACKEYIESGRTVGKRELYYNLKHSLPNSKDNTFEDDIESGGVLDDLEASLDILRERLHVEAKSRGSIYGNIVLEQAGSEFDCSKLGRGGWAVPGYVEDVEVVNFKADYILAVENDAMMSRLIQEKFWKQNNCLLVTGEGMFSRRVSR
;
A
#
# COMPACT_ATOMS: atom_id res chain seq x y z
N MET A 1 3.53 22.48 -12.74
CA MET A 1 2.52 21.54 -12.23
C MET A 1 2.29 20.50 -13.30
N ALA A 2 2.83 19.29 -13.13
CA ALA A 2 2.52 18.17 -14.02
C ALA A 2 1.02 17.88 -13.88
N LYS A 3 0.30 17.70 -15.00
CA LYS A 3 -1.11 17.30 -14.96
C LYS A 3 -1.18 15.93 -14.29
N LYS A 4 -1.91 15.81 -13.19
CA LYS A 4 -2.22 14.51 -12.58
C LYS A 4 -2.92 13.65 -13.63
N ASP A 5 -2.60 12.37 -13.64
CA ASP A 5 -3.20 11.44 -14.58
C ASP A 5 -4.70 11.32 -14.28
N LYS A 6 -5.56 11.28 -15.32
CA LYS A 6 -7.02 11.28 -15.13
C LYS A 6 -7.51 10.06 -14.34
N ASN A 7 -6.74 8.98 -14.38
CA ASN A 7 -7.03 7.74 -13.65
C ASN A 7 -6.71 7.89 -12.15
N GLU A 8 -5.58 8.54 -11.82
CA GLU A 8 -5.16 8.84 -10.45
C GLU A 8 -6.19 9.73 -9.74
N GLU A 9 -6.63 10.82 -10.38
CA GLU A 9 -7.66 11.70 -9.80
C GLU A 9 -8.99 10.99 -9.52
N LYS A 10 -9.32 9.96 -10.31
CA LYS A 10 -10.54 9.17 -10.12
C LYS A 10 -10.39 8.22 -8.92
N LEU A 11 -9.23 7.59 -8.77
CA LEU A 11 -8.92 6.69 -7.66
C LEU A 11 -8.79 7.45 -6.32
N ASP A 12 -8.22 8.65 -6.34
CA ASP A 12 -8.15 9.55 -5.18
C ASP A 12 -9.55 9.92 -4.70
N LYS A 13 -10.44 10.28 -5.64
CA LYS A 13 -11.85 10.59 -5.32
C LYS A 13 -12.59 9.41 -4.72
N ASP A 14 -12.36 8.20 -5.22
CA ASP A 14 -12.95 6.98 -4.65
C ASP A 14 -12.45 6.71 -3.23
N SER A 15 -11.14 6.88 -3.00
CA SER A 15 -10.52 6.69 -1.68
C SER A 15 -11.04 7.71 -0.67
N VAL A 16 -11.17 8.99 -1.04
CA VAL A 16 -11.78 10.02 -0.20
C VAL A 16 -13.25 9.72 0.08
N LYS A 17 -14.00 9.25 -0.91
CA LYS A 17 -15.40 8.87 -0.73
C LYS A 17 -15.55 7.77 0.32
N LYS A 18 -14.77 6.70 0.23
CA LYS A 18 -14.77 5.61 1.23
C LYS A 18 -14.38 6.10 2.62
N LEU A 19 -13.40 7.00 2.74
CA LEU A 19 -13.02 7.60 4.03
C LEU A 19 -14.14 8.49 4.63
N LEU A 20 -14.87 9.21 3.78
CA LEU A 20 -16.03 10.00 4.18
C LEU A 20 -17.22 9.12 4.59
N GLU A 21 -17.47 8.02 3.88
CA GLU A 21 -18.47 7.03 4.25
C GLU A 21 -18.16 6.42 5.62
N PHE A 22 -16.91 5.99 5.83
CA PHE A 22 -16.43 5.51 7.14
C PHE A 22 -16.68 6.52 8.26
N GLY A 23 -16.27 7.77 8.09
CA GLY A 23 -16.52 8.81 9.11
C GLY A 23 -18.01 9.15 9.28
N GLY A 24 -18.77 9.09 8.20
CA GLY A 24 -20.22 9.33 8.17
C GLY A 24 -21.01 8.28 8.94
N GLU A 25 -20.67 7.00 8.77
CA GLU A 25 -21.26 5.89 9.52
C GLU A 25 -21.03 6.06 11.02
N LEU A 26 -19.78 6.28 11.44
CA LEU A 26 -19.44 6.50 12.85
C LEU A 26 -20.15 7.73 13.43
N SER A 27 -20.22 8.84 12.67
CA SER A 27 -20.95 10.04 13.09
C SER A 27 -22.44 9.77 13.24
N SER A 28 -23.02 8.96 12.37
CA SER A 28 -24.43 8.59 12.42
C SER A 28 -24.77 7.73 13.65
N GLU A 29 -23.89 6.80 14.02
CA GLU A 29 -24.05 5.96 15.22
C GLU A 29 -23.98 6.83 16.48
N ILE A 30 -23.03 7.76 16.55
CA ILE A 30 -22.91 8.71 17.67
C ILE A 30 -24.17 9.57 17.80
N LYS A 31 -24.71 10.10 16.69
CA LYS A 31 -25.95 10.89 16.69
C LYS A 31 -27.18 10.10 17.12
N LYS A 32 -27.16 8.78 16.94
CA LYS A 32 -28.20 7.86 17.41
C LYS A 32 -27.97 7.40 18.85
N GLU A 33 -26.98 7.96 19.55
CA GLU A 33 -26.57 7.56 20.90
C GLU A 33 -26.13 6.08 20.98
N GLN A 34 -25.70 5.51 19.86
CA GLN A 34 -25.18 4.15 19.78
C GLN A 34 -23.65 4.17 19.90
N SER A 35 -23.08 3.12 20.49
CA SER A 35 -21.63 2.97 20.56
C SER A 35 -21.08 2.78 19.14
N PRO A 36 -20.24 3.69 18.64
CA PRO A 36 -19.74 3.55 17.30
C PRO A 36 -18.80 2.35 17.17
N ALA A 37 -18.88 1.67 16.04
CA ALA A 37 -18.08 0.49 15.76
C ALA A 37 -17.83 0.32 14.26
N PHE A 38 -16.73 -0.34 13.90
CA PHE A 38 -16.48 -0.71 12.52
C PHE A 38 -15.92 -2.14 12.41
N PRO A 39 -16.21 -2.85 11.31
CA PRO A 39 -15.70 -4.19 11.08
C PRO A 39 -14.21 -4.15 10.76
N LEU A 40 -13.51 -5.22 11.14
CA LEU A 40 -12.11 -5.48 10.89
C LEU A 40 -11.99 -6.94 10.41
N PRO A 41 -11.51 -7.22 9.20
CA PRO A 41 -11.26 -8.59 8.80
C PRO A 41 -10.19 -9.23 9.68
N ILE A 42 -10.42 -10.47 10.12
CA ILE A 42 -9.47 -11.18 10.97
C ILE A 42 -8.30 -11.66 10.11
N ARG A 43 -7.09 -11.16 10.38
CA ARG A 43 -5.86 -11.47 9.62
C ARG A 43 -5.04 -12.61 10.25
N ALA A 44 -5.72 -13.60 10.81
CA ALA A 44 -5.10 -14.77 11.43
C ALA A 44 -5.10 -15.97 10.48
N LYS A 45 -4.19 -16.93 10.67
CA LYS A 45 -4.14 -18.19 9.88
C LYS A 45 -5.48 -18.93 9.81
N SER A 46 -6.30 -18.80 10.85
CA SER A 46 -7.64 -19.40 10.94
C SER A 46 -8.71 -18.74 10.06
N ASN A 47 -8.37 -17.65 9.38
CA ASN A 47 -9.22 -16.91 8.45
C ASN A 47 -8.51 -16.70 7.09
N ILE A 48 -7.53 -17.53 6.75
CA ILE A 48 -6.91 -17.54 5.42
C ILE A 48 -7.39 -18.79 4.70
N THR A 49 -7.88 -18.62 3.48
CA THR A 49 -8.34 -19.70 2.62
C THR A 49 -7.58 -19.67 1.30
N PHE A 50 -7.39 -20.83 0.67
CA PHE A 50 -6.76 -20.92 -0.64
C PHE A 50 -7.85 -20.89 -1.71
N ASP A 51 -7.84 -19.85 -2.55
CA ASP A 51 -8.71 -19.76 -3.72
C ASP A 51 -8.07 -20.58 -4.85
N GLU A 52 -8.63 -21.76 -5.14
CA GLU A 52 -8.12 -22.66 -6.19
C GLU A 52 -8.17 -22.05 -7.60
N LYS A 53 -9.12 -21.17 -7.86
CA LYS A 53 -9.26 -20.53 -9.18
C LYS A 53 -8.18 -19.48 -9.39
N LYS A 54 -7.96 -18.65 -8.38
CA LYS A 54 -6.92 -17.61 -8.42
C LYS A 54 -5.53 -18.16 -8.11
N LYS A 55 -5.45 -19.36 -7.52
CA LYS A 55 -4.23 -19.96 -6.95
C LYS A 55 -3.55 -19.05 -5.93
N LEU A 56 -4.35 -18.31 -5.16
CA LEU A 56 -3.89 -17.31 -4.19
C LEU A 56 -4.51 -17.58 -2.82
N LEU A 57 -3.77 -17.21 -1.78
CA LEU A 57 -4.31 -17.14 -0.43
C LEU A 57 -5.13 -15.86 -0.29
N VAL A 58 -6.39 -16.01 0.10
CA VAL A 58 -7.34 -14.91 0.31
C VAL A 58 -7.83 -14.90 1.76
N LEU A 59 -8.19 -13.71 2.25
CA LEU A 59 -8.87 -13.57 3.53
C LEU A 59 -10.27 -14.18 3.41
N GLY A 60 -10.69 -14.92 4.44
CA GLY A 60 -12.05 -15.42 4.57
C GLY A 60 -12.98 -14.39 5.24
N ASP A 61 -14.24 -14.79 5.41
CA ASP A 61 -15.34 -13.89 5.79
C ASP A 61 -15.41 -13.59 7.30
N LYS A 62 -14.43 -14.03 8.11
CA LYS A 62 -14.48 -13.75 9.55
C LYS A 62 -14.02 -12.33 9.84
N GLU A 63 -14.90 -11.58 10.50
CA GLU A 63 -14.65 -10.22 10.93
C GLU A 63 -14.73 -10.10 12.45
N ALA A 64 -13.95 -9.17 12.99
CA ALA A 64 -14.05 -8.66 14.35
C ALA A 64 -14.62 -7.23 14.30
N HIS A 65 -15.16 -6.74 15.41
CA HIS A 65 -15.61 -5.34 15.48
C HIS A 65 -14.77 -4.55 16.46
N ARG A 66 -14.20 -3.43 15.99
CA ARG A 66 -13.57 -2.45 16.87
C ARG A 66 -14.66 -1.50 17.37
N ARG A 67 -14.91 -1.54 18.67
CA ARG A 67 -15.99 -0.79 19.35
C ARG A 67 -15.38 0.31 20.21
N PHE A 68 -15.97 1.49 20.21
CA PHE A 68 -15.49 2.60 21.03
C PHE A 68 -15.68 2.36 22.54
N LEU A 69 -16.87 1.92 22.97
CA LEU A 69 -17.18 1.60 24.38
C LEU A 69 -16.65 0.24 24.84
N ASN A 70 -15.43 -0.10 24.45
CA ASN A 70 -14.69 -1.24 24.97
C ASN A 70 -13.29 -0.77 25.33
N VAL A 71 -12.93 -0.87 26.62
CA VAL A 71 -11.67 -0.38 27.18
C VAL A 71 -10.44 -0.89 26.41
N ALA A 72 -10.47 -2.15 25.96
CA ALA A 72 -9.37 -2.74 25.20
C ALA A 72 -9.26 -2.17 23.77
N HIS A 73 -10.34 -1.62 23.23
CA HIS A 73 -10.43 -1.13 21.86
C HIS A 73 -10.38 0.40 21.76
N THR A 74 -10.76 1.14 22.82
CA THR A 74 -10.95 2.59 22.77
C THR A 74 -9.75 3.34 22.21
N ARG A 75 -8.53 3.01 22.66
CA ARG A 75 -7.28 3.62 22.14
C ARG A 75 -7.10 3.35 20.64
N LYS A 76 -7.23 2.09 20.22
CA LYS A 76 -7.11 1.69 18.81
C LYS A 76 -8.21 2.29 17.94
N PHE A 77 -9.42 2.44 18.48
CA PHE A 77 -10.54 3.06 17.77
C PHE A 77 -10.23 4.53 17.47
N MET A 78 -9.82 5.30 18.49
CA MET A 78 -9.40 6.69 18.34
C MET A 78 -8.27 6.82 17.32
N GLN A 79 -7.23 5.99 17.42
CA GLN A 79 -6.11 5.97 16.47
C GLN A 79 -6.57 5.70 15.03
N SER A 80 -7.55 4.81 14.82
CA SER A 80 -8.06 4.48 13.49
C SER A 80 -8.78 5.67 12.86
N VAL A 81 -9.59 6.38 13.64
CA VAL A 81 -10.25 7.62 13.18
C VAL A 81 -9.21 8.69 12.85
N LEU A 82 -8.17 8.82 13.69
CA LEU A 82 -7.11 9.81 13.53
C LEU A 82 -6.27 9.55 12.27
N VAL A 83 -5.89 8.30 12.00
CA VAL A 83 -5.19 7.91 10.76
C VAL A 83 -6.08 8.12 9.54
N ALA A 84 -7.36 7.71 9.60
CA ALA A 84 -8.29 7.91 8.48
C ALA A 84 -8.48 9.40 8.14
N ALA A 85 -8.57 10.26 9.15
CA ALA A 85 -8.65 11.71 8.97
C ALA A 85 -7.38 12.29 8.33
N ALA A 86 -6.19 11.87 8.78
CA ALA A 86 -4.93 12.31 8.20
C ALA A 86 -4.76 11.83 6.75
N CYS A 87 -5.11 10.57 6.44
CA CYS A 87 -5.10 10.06 5.07
C CYS A 87 -6.02 10.87 4.15
N LYS A 88 -7.21 11.26 4.64
CA LYS A 88 -8.10 12.14 3.89
C LYS A 88 -7.43 13.49 3.57
N GLU A 89 -6.79 14.12 4.56
CA GLU A 89 -6.08 15.40 4.38
C GLU A 89 -4.92 15.27 3.37
N TYR A 90 -4.16 14.16 3.41
CA TYR A 90 -3.08 13.91 2.46
C TYR A 90 -3.60 13.78 1.03
N ILE A 91 -4.71 13.07 0.82
CA ILE A 91 -5.31 12.94 -0.50
C ILE A 91 -5.82 14.30 -1.01
N GLU A 92 -6.57 15.04 -0.17
CA GLU A 92 -7.13 16.35 -0.54
C GLU A 92 -6.05 17.41 -0.82
N SER A 93 -4.94 17.35 -0.09
CA SER A 93 -3.78 18.25 -0.28
C SER A 93 -2.83 17.79 -1.38
N GLY A 94 -3.03 16.60 -1.95
CA GLY A 94 -2.12 16.00 -2.93
C GLY A 94 -0.71 15.73 -2.39
N ARG A 95 -0.58 15.55 -1.06
CA ARG A 95 0.69 15.27 -0.38
C ARG A 95 0.82 13.78 -0.14
N THR A 96 2.04 13.28 -0.20
CA THR A 96 2.36 11.88 0.10
C THR A 96 3.33 11.84 1.26
N VAL A 97 3.09 10.95 2.23
CA VAL A 97 3.93 10.81 3.43
C VAL A 97 4.50 9.41 3.57
N GLY A 98 5.65 9.28 4.21
CA GLY A 98 6.19 7.98 4.59
C GLY A 98 5.50 7.41 5.84
N LYS A 99 5.59 6.09 6.06
CA LYS A 99 5.07 5.44 7.30
C LYS A 99 5.58 6.07 8.61
N ARG A 100 6.87 6.43 8.66
CA ARG A 100 7.47 7.07 9.85
C ARG A 100 7.01 8.52 10.01
N GLU A 101 6.84 9.21 8.89
CA GLU A 101 6.32 10.58 8.88
C GLU A 101 4.87 10.61 9.34
N LEU A 102 4.03 9.66 8.90
CA LEU A 102 2.69 9.45 9.44
C LEU A 102 2.72 9.30 10.97
N TYR A 103 3.62 8.46 11.51
CA TYR A 103 3.79 8.34 12.95
C TYR A 103 4.12 9.68 13.61
N TYR A 104 5.14 10.40 13.12
CA TYR A 104 5.56 11.67 13.71
C TYR A 104 4.47 12.75 13.64
N ASN A 105 3.75 12.81 12.51
CA ASN A 105 2.68 13.77 12.30
C ASN A 105 1.48 13.51 13.20
N LEU A 106 1.22 12.26 13.58
CA LEU A 106 0.09 11.90 14.41
C LEU A 106 0.45 11.76 15.90
N LYS A 107 1.74 11.79 16.25
CA LYS A 107 2.21 11.67 17.64
C LYS A 107 2.00 12.98 18.38
N HIS A 108 0.97 13.00 19.23
CA HIS A 108 0.68 14.12 20.12
C HIS A 108 0.33 13.59 21.52
N SER A 109 0.65 14.37 22.53
CA SER A 109 0.22 14.09 23.90
C SER A 109 -1.25 14.46 24.06
N LEU A 110 -2.02 13.57 24.67
CA LEU A 110 -3.44 13.82 24.92
C LEU A 110 -3.60 14.96 25.95
N PRO A 111 -4.59 15.86 25.76
CA PRO A 111 -4.85 16.92 26.73
C PRO A 111 -5.07 16.34 28.12
N ASN A 112 -4.40 16.92 29.12
CA ASN A 112 -4.47 16.49 30.53
C ASN A 112 -3.99 15.05 30.80
N SER A 113 -3.20 14.44 29.90
CA SER A 113 -2.53 13.16 30.15
C SER A 113 -1.04 13.22 29.76
N LYS A 114 -0.26 12.26 30.29
CA LYS A 114 1.10 11.96 29.82
C LYS A 114 1.11 10.96 28.66
N ASP A 115 -0.05 10.41 28.31
CA ASP A 115 -0.20 9.41 27.26
C ASP A 115 -0.16 10.06 25.88
N ASN A 116 0.52 9.40 24.95
CA ASN A 116 0.56 9.82 23.55
C ASN A 116 -0.54 9.12 22.74
N THR A 117 -0.94 9.74 21.64
CA THR A 117 -1.78 9.11 20.62
C THR A 117 -1.14 7.83 20.08
N PHE A 118 0.16 7.84 19.81
CA PHE A 118 0.95 6.69 19.37
C PHE A 118 2.28 6.63 20.13
N GLU A 119 2.70 5.43 20.52
CA GLU A 119 4.01 5.23 21.15
C GLU A 119 5.11 4.98 20.13
N ASP A 120 4.84 4.20 19.08
CA ASP A 120 5.82 3.82 18.06
C ASP A 120 5.25 3.73 16.63
N ASP A 121 6.16 3.55 15.65
CA ASP A 121 5.82 3.45 14.23
C ASP A 121 5.16 2.11 13.85
N ILE A 122 5.39 1.06 14.66
CA ILE A 122 4.71 -0.23 14.51
C ILE A 122 3.22 -0.08 14.83
N GLU A 123 2.89 0.74 15.82
CA GLU A 123 1.53 0.96 16.30
C GLU A 123 0.68 1.67 15.25
N SER A 124 1.19 2.78 14.71
CA SER A 124 0.53 3.53 13.63
C SER A 124 0.46 2.71 12.34
N GLY A 125 1.52 1.95 12.03
CA GLY A 125 1.55 1.02 10.90
C GLY A 125 0.48 -0.08 11.01
N GLY A 126 0.30 -0.66 12.20
CA GLY A 126 -0.72 -1.68 12.44
C GLY A 126 -2.15 -1.16 12.24
N VAL A 127 -2.41 0.07 12.71
CA VAL A 127 -3.70 0.76 12.51
C VAL A 127 -3.94 1.10 11.03
N LEU A 128 -2.91 1.54 10.32
CA LEU A 128 -2.98 1.76 8.88
C LEU A 128 -3.30 0.48 8.12
N ASP A 129 -2.64 -0.64 8.47
CA ASP A 129 -2.93 -1.93 7.83
C ASP A 129 -4.34 -2.46 8.20
N ASP A 130 -4.89 -2.11 9.38
CA ASP A 130 -6.28 -2.40 9.73
C ASP A 130 -7.27 -1.62 8.84
N LEU A 131 -7.01 -0.32 8.63
CA LEU A 131 -7.84 0.52 7.76
C LEU A 131 -7.77 0.08 6.30
N GLU A 132 -6.57 -0.28 5.81
CA GLU A 132 -6.37 -0.84 4.46
C GLU A 132 -7.29 -2.05 4.24
N ALA A 133 -7.33 -2.96 5.22
CA ALA A 133 -8.14 -4.16 5.13
C ALA A 133 -9.65 -3.90 5.31
N SER A 134 -10.02 -2.93 6.14
CA SER A 134 -11.44 -2.66 6.47
C SER A 134 -12.14 -1.81 5.42
N LEU A 135 -11.42 -0.89 4.79
CA LEU A 135 -11.96 -0.02 3.74
C LEU A 135 -11.76 -0.61 2.34
N ASP A 136 -10.99 -1.69 2.23
CA ASP A 136 -10.54 -2.24 0.96
C ASP A 136 -9.87 -1.14 0.11
N ILE A 137 -8.93 -0.42 0.73
CA ILE A 137 -8.16 0.64 0.10
C ILE A 137 -6.69 0.36 0.32
N LEU A 138 -5.94 0.31 -0.78
CA LEU A 138 -4.49 0.15 -0.72
C LEU A 138 -3.86 1.30 0.03
N ARG A 139 -2.86 1.00 0.86
CA ARG A 139 -2.10 2.02 1.59
C ARG A 139 -1.57 3.13 0.67
N GLU A 140 -1.09 2.75 -0.51
CA GLU A 140 -0.56 3.68 -1.50
C GLU A 140 -1.64 4.67 -1.99
N ARG A 141 -2.90 4.24 -2.08
CA ARG A 141 -4.05 5.11 -2.39
C ARG A 141 -4.48 5.99 -1.21
N LEU A 142 -4.02 5.69 0.00
CA LEU A 142 -4.14 6.56 1.17
C LEU A 142 -3.01 7.59 1.26
N HIS A 143 -2.22 7.74 0.19
CA HIS A 143 -1.06 8.64 0.12
C HIS A 143 0.00 8.35 1.19
N VAL A 144 0.09 7.09 1.64
CA VAL A 144 1.15 6.63 2.53
C VAL A 144 2.11 5.76 1.74
N GLU A 145 3.20 6.35 1.29
CA GLU A 145 4.21 5.66 0.52
C GLU A 145 5.22 4.92 1.39
N ALA A 146 5.83 3.91 0.80
CA ALA A 146 7.02 3.28 1.33
C ALA A 146 8.18 3.53 0.36
N LYS A 147 9.41 3.42 0.85
CA LYS A 147 10.62 3.62 0.03
C LYS A 147 10.66 2.62 -1.13
N SER A 148 10.79 3.08 -2.38
CA SER A 148 10.99 2.21 -3.54
C SER A 148 12.20 1.31 -3.35
N ARG A 149 12.02 0.01 -3.62
CA ARG A 149 13.05 -1.01 -3.58
C ARG A 149 12.74 -2.06 -4.63
N GLY A 150 13.80 -2.49 -5.31
CA GLY A 150 13.71 -3.47 -6.38
C GLY A 150 13.72 -2.84 -7.76
N SER A 151 14.10 -3.65 -8.74
CA SER A 151 14.24 -3.23 -10.13
C SER A 151 13.85 -4.34 -11.08
N ILE A 152 13.43 -3.93 -12.27
CA ILE A 152 13.02 -4.78 -13.37
C ILE A 152 13.98 -4.56 -14.54
N TYR A 153 14.39 -5.64 -15.19
CA TYR A 153 15.28 -5.60 -16.34
C TYR A 153 14.91 -6.66 -17.38
N GLY A 154 14.72 -6.25 -18.63
CA GLY A 154 14.51 -7.18 -19.74
C GLY A 154 13.55 -6.65 -20.80
N ASN A 155 13.00 -7.55 -21.60
CA ASN A 155 12.12 -7.26 -22.74
C ASN A 155 10.69 -6.89 -22.30
N ILE A 156 10.56 -5.77 -21.59
CA ILE A 156 9.28 -5.18 -21.22
C ILE A 156 9.30 -3.67 -21.49
N VAL A 157 8.20 -3.17 -22.03
CA VAL A 157 7.94 -1.74 -22.18
C VAL A 157 6.80 -1.39 -21.23
N LEU A 158 7.09 -0.47 -20.32
CA LEU A 158 6.13 0.06 -19.35
C LEU A 158 5.76 1.48 -19.73
N GLU A 159 4.53 1.89 -19.53
CA GLU A 159 4.11 3.29 -19.62
C GLU A 159 3.75 3.79 -18.23
N GLN A 160 4.27 4.97 -17.86
CA GLN A 160 3.91 5.65 -16.62
C GLN A 160 3.82 7.15 -16.87
N ALA A 161 2.71 7.77 -16.46
CA ALA A 161 2.43 9.20 -16.63
C ALA A 161 2.68 9.72 -18.06
N GLY A 162 2.28 8.93 -19.08
CA GLY A 162 2.44 9.25 -20.50
C GLY A 162 3.88 9.15 -21.04
N SER A 163 4.78 8.52 -20.29
CA SER A 163 6.15 8.23 -20.74
C SER A 163 6.38 6.71 -20.84
N GLU A 164 6.89 6.26 -21.99
CA GLU A 164 7.26 4.86 -22.19
C GLU A 164 8.71 4.57 -21.74
N PHE A 165 8.88 3.47 -21.02
CA PHE A 165 10.13 2.97 -20.47
C PHE A 165 10.43 1.58 -21.03
N ASP A 166 11.37 1.51 -21.96
CA ASP A 166 11.95 0.24 -22.43
C ASP A 166 12.98 -0.27 -21.42
N CYS A 167 12.58 -1.24 -20.60
CA CYS A 167 13.39 -1.77 -19.51
C CYS A 167 14.64 -2.54 -19.98
N SER A 168 14.77 -2.80 -21.29
CA SER A 168 15.98 -3.41 -21.87
C SER A 168 17.09 -2.38 -22.15
N LYS A 169 16.76 -1.08 -22.12
CA LYS A 169 17.66 0.02 -22.51
C LYS A 169 18.07 0.95 -21.36
N LEU A 170 17.64 0.66 -20.13
CA LEU A 170 17.89 1.51 -18.95
C LEU A 170 19.28 1.29 -18.30
N GLY A 171 20.27 0.83 -19.06
CA GLY A 171 21.65 0.66 -18.56
C GLY A 171 21.82 -0.55 -17.65
N ARG A 172 22.50 -0.40 -16.50
CA ARG A 172 22.75 -1.49 -15.53
C ARG A 172 21.78 -1.50 -14.35
N GLY A 173 21.14 -0.37 -14.06
CA GLY A 173 20.22 -0.23 -12.92
C GLY A 173 18.81 -0.73 -13.20
N GLY A 174 18.45 -0.92 -14.47
CA GLY A 174 17.09 -1.29 -14.86
C GLY A 174 16.07 -0.21 -14.53
N TRP A 175 14.81 -0.59 -14.59
CA TRP A 175 13.71 0.26 -14.15
C TRP A 175 13.46 0.02 -12.67
N ALA A 176 13.62 1.06 -11.84
CA ALA A 176 13.35 0.97 -10.41
C ALA A 176 11.84 0.96 -10.17
N VAL A 177 11.34 -0.03 -9.42
CA VAL A 177 9.90 -0.16 -9.16
C VAL A 177 9.43 1.02 -8.28
N PRO A 178 8.49 1.86 -8.77
CA PRO A 178 8.07 3.08 -8.09
C PRO A 178 7.28 2.82 -6.79
N GLY A 179 7.03 3.92 -6.07
CA GLY A 179 6.16 3.97 -4.89
C GLY A 179 4.74 3.52 -5.16
N TYR A 180 4.23 3.90 -6.31
CA TYR A 180 2.89 3.66 -6.80
C TYR A 180 3.03 2.88 -8.11
N VAL A 181 2.43 1.69 -8.20
CA VAL A 181 2.52 0.80 -9.38
C VAL A 181 1.19 0.71 -10.12
N GLU A 182 0.13 1.33 -9.60
CA GLU A 182 -1.22 1.26 -10.18
C GLU A 182 -1.38 2.17 -11.40
N ASP A 183 -0.46 3.12 -11.61
CA ASP A 183 -0.33 3.98 -12.79
C ASP A 183 0.64 3.43 -13.83
N VAL A 184 1.17 2.22 -13.62
CA VAL A 184 2.13 1.57 -14.51
C VAL A 184 1.38 0.60 -15.42
N GLU A 185 1.41 0.86 -16.72
CA GLU A 185 0.78 0.00 -17.71
C GLU A 185 1.83 -0.81 -18.48
N VAL A 186 1.56 -2.11 -18.69
CA VAL A 186 2.42 -2.98 -19.50
C VAL A 186 2.03 -2.84 -20.96
N VAL A 187 2.75 -2.01 -21.71
CA VAL A 187 2.52 -1.79 -23.15
C VAL A 187 2.91 -3.00 -23.97
N ASN A 188 4.04 -3.62 -23.63
CA ASN A 188 4.56 -4.76 -24.37
C ASN A 188 5.42 -5.66 -23.47
N PHE A 189 5.11 -6.95 -23.46
CA PHE A 189 5.84 -7.98 -22.71
C PHE A 189 6.29 -9.09 -23.66
N LYS A 190 7.61 -9.25 -23.83
CA LYS A 190 8.22 -10.20 -24.77
C LYS A 190 9.25 -11.10 -24.07
N ALA A 191 8.86 -11.66 -22.92
CA ALA A 191 9.67 -12.64 -22.19
C ALA A 191 8.86 -13.92 -21.98
N ASP A 192 9.53 -15.07 -21.99
CA ASP A 192 8.90 -16.38 -21.82
C ASP A 192 8.62 -16.68 -20.35
N TYR A 193 9.44 -16.15 -19.45
CA TYR A 193 9.28 -16.30 -18.00
C TYR A 193 9.90 -15.13 -17.24
N ILE A 194 9.55 -15.03 -15.96
CA ILE A 194 10.12 -14.07 -15.01
C ILE A 194 11.10 -14.81 -14.10
N LEU A 195 12.33 -14.31 -14.01
CA LEU A 195 13.35 -14.79 -13.08
C LEU A 195 13.47 -13.81 -11.91
N ALA A 196 12.95 -14.22 -10.76
CA ALA A 196 13.03 -13.49 -9.51
C ALA A 196 14.40 -13.73 -8.84
N VAL A 197 15.19 -12.67 -8.69
CA VAL A 197 16.56 -12.71 -8.14
C VAL A 197 16.61 -11.89 -6.84
N GLU A 198 16.84 -12.54 -5.71
CA GLU A 198 16.86 -11.88 -4.40
C GLU A 198 18.05 -10.91 -4.26
N ASN A 199 19.25 -11.34 -4.67
CA ASN A 199 20.49 -10.62 -4.44
C ASN A 199 20.82 -9.64 -5.59
N ASP A 200 20.94 -8.35 -5.27
CA ASP A 200 21.25 -7.29 -6.23
C ASP A 200 22.61 -7.48 -6.96
N ALA A 201 23.61 -8.05 -6.28
CA ALA A 201 24.89 -8.36 -6.91
C ALA A 201 24.75 -9.44 -8.00
N MET A 202 23.90 -10.44 -7.77
CA MET A 202 23.59 -11.48 -8.76
C MET A 202 22.76 -10.92 -9.92
N MET A 203 21.79 -10.06 -9.62
CA MET A 203 21.01 -9.34 -10.63
C MET A 203 21.93 -8.56 -11.57
N SER A 204 22.83 -7.75 -10.99
CA SER A 204 23.83 -6.98 -11.73
C SER A 204 24.72 -7.86 -12.61
N ARG A 205 25.10 -9.05 -12.13
CA ARG A 205 25.89 -10.01 -12.90
C ARG A 205 25.11 -10.60 -14.08
N LEU A 206 23.86 -11.01 -13.87
CA LEU A 206 22.98 -11.56 -14.91
C LEU A 206 22.69 -10.53 -16.01
N ILE A 207 22.55 -9.26 -15.65
CA ILE A 207 22.42 -8.15 -16.61
C ILE A 207 23.71 -8.02 -17.44
N GLN A 208 24.88 -8.04 -16.80
CA GLN A 208 26.19 -7.94 -17.50
C GLN A 208 26.41 -9.09 -18.49
N GLU A 209 26.03 -10.31 -18.13
CA GLU A 209 26.13 -11.50 -18.99
C GLU A 209 25.01 -11.55 -20.05
N LYS A 210 24.07 -10.59 -20.04
CA LYS A 210 22.91 -10.53 -20.93
C LYS A 210 22.05 -11.79 -20.87
N PHE A 211 21.93 -12.38 -19.67
CA PHE A 211 21.16 -13.61 -19.46
C PHE A 211 19.71 -13.48 -19.93
N TRP A 212 19.08 -12.33 -19.65
CA TRP A 212 17.73 -11.96 -20.08
C TRP A 212 17.53 -12.07 -21.61
N LYS A 213 18.58 -11.78 -22.38
CA LYS A 213 18.54 -11.85 -23.84
C LYS A 213 18.75 -13.28 -24.34
N GLN A 214 19.65 -14.02 -23.70
CA GLN A 214 19.97 -15.40 -24.08
C GLN A 214 18.82 -16.37 -23.79
N ASN A 215 18.14 -16.17 -22.66
CA ASN A 215 17.07 -17.05 -22.20
C ASN A 215 15.67 -16.41 -22.31
N ASN A 216 15.58 -15.27 -23.02
CA ASN A 216 14.36 -14.52 -23.26
C ASN A 216 13.49 -14.35 -21.99
N CYS A 217 14.08 -13.87 -20.90
CA CYS A 217 13.42 -13.76 -19.61
C CYS A 217 13.42 -12.33 -19.07
N LEU A 218 12.46 -12.03 -18.20
CA LEU A 218 12.42 -10.80 -17.43
C LEU A 218 13.11 -11.03 -16.09
N LEU A 219 14.14 -10.25 -15.79
CA LEU A 219 14.79 -10.28 -14.49
C LEU A 219 14.07 -9.29 -13.54
N VAL A 220 13.78 -9.73 -12.32
CA VAL A 220 13.16 -8.90 -11.29
C VAL A 220 13.89 -9.12 -9.97
N THR A 221 14.26 -8.04 -9.29
CA THR A 221 14.86 -8.11 -7.95
C THR A 221 14.08 -7.29 -6.93
N GLY A 222 14.05 -7.78 -5.68
CA GLY A 222 13.53 -7.06 -4.53
C GLY A 222 14.61 -6.37 -3.68
N GLU A 223 15.90 -6.48 -4.04
CA GLU A 223 17.04 -6.11 -3.19
C GLU A 223 16.96 -6.76 -1.79
N GLY A 224 16.74 -8.08 -1.76
CA GLY A 224 16.34 -8.85 -0.59
C GLY A 224 14.91 -9.35 -0.71
N MET A 225 14.16 -9.35 0.41
CA MET A 225 12.76 -9.76 0.42
C MET A 225 11.94 -8.91 -0.56
N PHE A 226 11.23 -9.56 -1.49
CA PHE A 226 10.34 -8.90 -2.44
C PHE A 226 9.35 -8.03 -1.69
N SER A 227 9.43 -6.72 -1.94
CA SER A 227 8.49 -5.77 -1.35
C SER A 227 7.09 -6.02 -1.91
N ARG A 228 6.05 -5.58 -1.19
CA ARG A 228 4.65 -5.66 -1.67
C ARG A 228 4.49 -5.09 -3.08
N ARG A 229 5.33 -4.11 -3.46
CA ARG A 229 5.27 -3.42 -4.76
C ARG A 229 5.93 -4.20 -5.88
N VAL A 230 7.06 -4.86 -5.62
CA VAL A 230 7.67 -5.75 -6.63
C VAL A 230 6.86 -7.03 -6.82
N SER A 231 6.10 -7.43 -5.79
CA SER A 231 5.22 -8.60 -5.85
C SER A 231 3.91 -8.33 -6.62
N ARG A 232 3.57 -7.07 -6.85
CA ARG A 232 2.41 -6.63 -7.61
C ARG A 232 2.80 -6.37 -9.04
#